data_AF-A0A8J9SWF3-F1
#
_entry.id   AF-A0A8J9SWF3-F1
#
_cell.length_a   1.000
_cell.length_b   1.000
_cell.length_c   1.000
_cell.angle_alpha   90.00
_cell.angle_beta   90.00
_cell.angle_gamma   90.00
#
_symmetry.space_group_name_H-M   'P 1'
#
loop_
_entity.id
_entity.type
_entity.pdbx_description
1 polymer ?
#
loop_
_entity_poly.entity_id
_entity_poly.type
_entity_poly.pdbx_seq_one_letter_code
_entity_poly.pdbx_strand_id
1 'polypeptide(L)'
;KYMQALSPALLTSLRDFHAKTLCIVSIGVVVDICSAIGDKIQPYCDGIMSALVDCLKDSVIQRDVKPVVFSCFGDIAMSVGGAFQPYLQVSTMLLFQASQQQAPPDDEDLILFVNSLRLGILEAYSGIIMGLADGNALQSFTPSVPNIVQFVQVLAADSTKDIYVLEKSVALLGDVAQQMGSIPQIREQLNQHFVSKLLQEALNSNDETTVDSANWAGNLIKQLIRGNA
;
A
#
# COMPACT_ATOMS: atom_id res chain seq x y z
N LYS A 1 1.15 5.58 28.14
CA LYS A 1 1.05 6.63 29.18
C LYS A 1 0.90 8.03 28.57
N TYR A 2 1.74 8.44 27.61
CA TYR A 2 1.66 9.78 27.00
C TYR A 2 0.62 9.95 25.89
N MET A 3 0.14 8.85 25.28
CA MET A 3 -0.84 8.90 24.18
C MET A 3 -2.14 9.64 24.50
N GLN A 4 -2.65 9.53 25.73
CA GLN A 4 -3.86 10.26 26.14
C GLN A 4 -3.67 11.78 26.09
N ALA A 5 -2.48 12.27 26.42
CA ALA A 5 -2.15 13.70 26.37
C ALA A 5 -1.77 14.15 24.94
N LEU A 6 -1.13 13.28 24.17
CA LEU A 6 -0.65 13.58 22.81
C LEU A 6 -1.77 13.54 21.76
N SER A 7 -2.71 12.59 21.88
CA SER A 7 -3.74 12.32 20.88
C SER A 7 -4.55 13.55 20.45
N PRO A 8 -5.02 14.44 21.35
CA PRO A 8 -5.75 15.64 20.93
C PRO A 8 -4.93 16.57 20.04
N ALA A 9 -3.65 16.78 20.38
CA ALA A 9 -2.74 17.62 19.60
C ALA A 9 -2.46 17.00 18.22
N LEU A 10 -2.23 15.69 18.17
CA LEU A 10 -2.00 14.94 16.94
C LEU A 10 -3.22 14.98 16.01
N LEU A 11 -4.43 14.79 16.53
CA LEU A 11 -5.65 14.86 15.73
C LEU A 11 -5.92 16.27 15.20
N THR A 12 -5.55 17.29 15.98
CA THR A 12 -5.67 18.69 15.55
C THR A 12 -4.70 18.98 14.41
N SER A 13 -3.45 18.53 14.51
CA SER A 13 -2.44 18.77 13.49
C SER A 13 -2.67 17.97 12.20
N LEU A 14 -3.23 16.76 12.30
CA LEU A 14 -3.66 15.99 11.12
C LEU A 14 -4.78 16.71 10.35
N ARG A 15 -5.66 17.42 11.06
CA ARG A 15 -6.77 18.19 10.47
C ARG A 15 -6.40 19.63 10.12
N ASP A 16 -5.16 20.05 10.38
CA ASP A 16 -4.67 21.36 9.97
C ASP A 16 -4.22 21.34 8.52
N PHE A 17 -5.22 21.53 7.67
CA PHE A 17 -5.13 21.48 6.22
C PHE A 17 -4.36 22.65 5.59
N HIS A 18 -4.15 23.73 6.35
CA HIS A 18 -3.42 24.89 5.86
C HIS A 18 -1.89 24.71 5.98
N ALA A 19 -1.44 23.82 6.86
CA ALA A 19 -0.03 23.54 7.12
C ALA A 19 0.39 22.17 6.57
N LYS A 20 0.59 22.06 5.24
CA LYS A 20 0.95 20.79 4.56
C LYS A 20 2.10 20.04 5.23
N THR A 21 3.20 20.73 5.54
CA THR A 21 4.36 20.14 6.22
C THR A 21 4.00 19.61 7.60
N LEU A 22 3.16 20.33 8.35
CA LEU A 22 2.71 19.88 9.67
C LEU A 22 1.85 18.62 9.55
N CYS A 23 0.98 18.54 8.54
CA CYS A 23 0.19 17.34 8.25
C CYS A 23 1.10 16.13 7.94
N ILE A 24 2.08 16.29 7.03
CA ILE A 24 3.05 15.22 6.68
C ILE A 24 3.83 14.76 7.91
N VAL A 25 4.37 15.69 8.70
CA VAL A 25 5.09 15.37 9.94
C VAL A 25 4.18 14.65 10.93
N SER A 26 2.92 15.07 11.05
CA SER A 26 1.95 14.41 11.94
C SER A 26 1.63 12.99 11.51
N ILE A 27 1.53 12.73 10.20
CA ILE A 27 1.36 11.38 9.66
C ILE A 27 2.62 10.54 9.96
N GLY A 28 3.82 11.09 9.77
CA GLY A 28 5.07 10.42 10.16
C GLY A 28 5.10 10.04 11.64
N VAL A 29 4.64 10.94 12.53
CA VAL A 29 4.51 10.65 13.96
C VAL A 29 3.50 9.53 14.23
N VAL A 30 2.40 9.43 13.47
CA VAL A 30 1.46 8.30 13.57
C VAL A 30 2.17 6.98 13.24
N VAL A 31 2.96 6.95 12.16
CA VAL A 31 3.74 5.76 11.76
C VAL A 31 4.76 5.38 12.83
N ASP A 32 5.52 6.34 13.34
CA ASP A 32 6.49 6.10 14.42
C ASP A 32 5.82 5.53 15.68
N ILE A 33 4.64 6.06 16.03
CA ILE A 33 3.85 5.54 17.17
C ILE A 33 3.37 4.12 16.87
N CYS A 34 2.83 3.86 15.68
CA CYS A 34 2.39 2.54 15.22
C CYS A 34 3.51 1.51 15.42
N SER A 35 4.71 1.78 14.89
CA SER A 35 5.87 0.91 15.05
C SER A 35 6.36 0.78 16.49
N ALA A 36 6.23 1.82 17.32
CA ALA A 36 6.74 1.82 18.69
C ALA A 36 5.84 1.11 19.71
N ILE A 37 4.51 1.21 19.56
CA ILE A 37 3.56 0.69 20.55
C ILE A 37 2.67 -0.45 20.02
N GLY A 38 2.70 -0.74 18.72
CA GLY A 38 1.96 -1.83 18.09
C GLY A 38 0.47 -1.76 18.38
N ASP A 39 -0.11 -2.90 18.74
CA ASP A 39 -1.53 -3.11 19.04
C ASP A 39 -2.12 -2.12 20.06
N LYS A 40 -1.30 -1.57 20.97
CA LYS A 40 -1.72 -0.57 21.97
C LYS A 40 -2.20 0.75 21.38
N ILE A 41 -1.98 0.99 20.08
CA ILE A 41 -2.52 2.16 19.38
C ILE A 41 -4.01 2.04 19.08
N GLN A 42 -4.57 0.82 19.08
CA GLN A 42 -5.96 0.53 18.69
C GLN A 42 -7.02 1.50 19.27
N PRO A 43 -6.99 1.91 20.56
CA PRO A 43 -7.98 2.84 21.12
C PRO A 43 -8.01 4.23 20.46
N TYR A 44 -6.97 4.60 19.71
CA TYR A 44 -6.83 5.89 19.04
C TYR A 44 -7.06 5.80 17.52
N CYS A 45 -7.16 4.59 16.97
CA CYS A 45 -7.22 4.36 15.52
C CYS A 45 -8.47 4.96 14.87
N ASP A 46 -9.63 4.94 15.52
CA ASP A 46 -10.85 5.53 14.96
C ASP A 46 -10.66 7.03 14.67
N GLY A 47 -10.07 7.76 15.62
CA GLY A 47 -9.78 9.19 15.47
C GLY A 47 -8.74 9.45 14.39
N ILE A 48 -7.67 8.66 14.37
CA ILE A 48 -6.58 8.77 13.39
C ILE A 48 -7.10 8.48 11.98
N MET A 49 -7.79 7.34 11.78
CA MET A 49 -8.34 6.95 10.48
C MET A 49 -9.36 7.97 9.98
N SER A 50 -10.23 8.49 10.86
CA SER A 50 -11.14 9.58 10.48
C SER A 50 -10.37 10.82 10.00
N ALA A 51 -9.33 11.26 10.71
CA ALA A 51 -8.54 12.42 10.32
C ALA A 51 -7.81 12.20 8.98
N LEU A 52 -7.21 11.02 8.78
CA LEU A 52 -6.54 10.65 7.54
C LEU A 52 -7.50 10.62 6.35
N VAL A 53 -8.70 10.07 6.51
CA VAL A 53 -9.73 10.09 5.46
C VAL A 53 -10.18 11.51 5.14
N ASP A 54 -10.26 12.40 6.15
CA ASP A 54 -10.57 13.81 5.90
C ASP A 54 -9.45 14.51 5.13
N CYS A 55 -8.17 14.19 5.38
CA CYS A 55 -7.04 14.68 4.57
C CYS A 55 -7.19 14.34 3.08
N LEU A 56 -7.77 13.18 2.74
CA LEU A 56 -7.94 12.73 1.35
C LEU A 56 -9.08 13.46 0.62
N LYS A 57 -10.05 14.02 1.35
CA LYS A 57 -11.21 14.73 0.78
C LYS A 57 -10.87 16.16 0.36
N ASP A 58 -9.88 16.79 1.00
CA ASP A 58 -9.49 18.17 0.71
C ASP A 58 -8.79 18.26 -0.66
N SER A 59 -9.25 19.16 -1.53
CA SER A 59 -8.73 19.35 -2.90
C SER A 59 -7.43 20.15 -2.99
N VAL A 60 -7.05 20.88 -1.94
CA VAL A 60 -5.96 21.89 -1.95
C VAL A 60 -4.60 21.28 -1.56
N ILE A 61 -4.60 20.15 -0.86
CA ILE A 61 -3.42 19.55 -0.22
C ILE A 61 -2.84 18.35 -1.01
N GLN A 62 -3.48 17.99 -2.12
CA GLN A 62 -3.55 16.62 -2.59
C GLN A 62 -2.27 15.97 -3.10
N ARG A 63 -1.29 16.73 -3.61
CA ARG A 63 -0.16 16.07 -4.29
C ARG A 63 0.84 15.44 -3.33
N ASP A 64 1.25 16.16 -2.28
CA ASP A 64 2.32 15.66 -1.42
C ASP A 64 1.81 14.80 -0.24
N VAL A 65 0.54 14.98 0.15
CA VAL A 65 -0.02 14.33 1.34
C VAL A 65 -0.69 12.99 1.03
N LYS A 66 -1.34 12.85 -0.13
CA LYS A 66 -2.04 11.60 -0.49
C LYS A 66 -1.13 10.37 -0.45
N PRO A 67 0.08 10.38 -1.05
CA PRO A 67 0.99 9.23 -0.97
C PRO A 67 1.27 8.79 0.47
N VAL A 68 1.57 9.77 1.33
CA VAL A 68 1.94 9.55 2.73
C VAL A 68 0.76 9.05 3.56
N VAL A 69 -0.45 9.57 3.32
CA VAL A 69 -1.67 9.06 3.96
C VAL A 69 -1.94 7.61 3.56
N PHE A 70 -1.79 7.26 2.29
CA PHE A 70 -2.02 5.89 1.84
C PHE A 70 -1.01 4.92 2.46
N SER A 71 0.28 5.23 2.42
CA SER A 71 1.31 4.39 3.07
C SER A 71 0.99 4.18 4.56
N CYS A 72 0.55 5.23 5.26
CA CYS A 72 0.14 5.16 6.66
C CYS A 72 -1.04 4.21 6.92
N PHE A 73 -1.96 4.00 5.96
CA PHE A 73 -3.00 2.96 6.11
C PHE A 73 -2.39 1.57 6.25
N GLY A 74 -1.32 1.28 5.50
CA GLY A 74 -0.56 0.04 5.60
C GLY A 74 0.10 -0.11 6.97
N ASP A 75 0.79 0.93 7.46
CA ASP A 75 1.47 0.92 8.77
C ASP A 75 0.49 0.70 9.94
N ILE A 76 -0.67 1.34 9.88
CA ILE A 76 -1.74 1.15 10.87
C ILE A 76 -2.23 -0.29 10.80
N ALA A 77 -2.51 -0.81 9.60
CA ALA A 77 -2.98 -2.19 9.42
C ALA A 77 -1.98 -3.21 9.97
N MET A 78 -0.67 -3.03 9.72
CA MET A 78 0.38 -3.86 10.29
C MET A 78 0.42 -3.81 11.83
N SER A 79 0.12 -2.65 12.41
CA SER A 79 0.19 -2.46 13.86
C SER A 79 -1.02 -3.02 14.61
N VAL A 80 -2.22 -2.95 14.02
CA VAL A 80 -3.46 -3.38 14.69
C VAL A 80 -4.00 -4.72 14.18
N GLY A 81 -3.40 -5.25 13.11
CA GLY A 81 -3.76 -6.51 12.48
C GLY A 81 -5.25 -6.63 12.15
N GLY A 82 -5.92 -7.63 12.73
CA GLY A 82 -7.34 -7.92 12.48
C GLY A 82 -8.28 -6.79 12.90
N ALA A 83 -7.86 -5.93 13.83
CA ALA A 83 -8.63 -4.75 14.23
C ALA A 83 -8.73 -3.68 13.12
N PHE A 84 -8.04 -3.85 11.98
CA PHE A 84 -8.16 -2.99 10.81
C PHE A 84 -9.45 -3.24 9.99
N GLN A 85 -10.13 -4.38 10.19
CA GLN A 85 -11.34 -4.75 9.43
C GLN A 85 -12.41 -3.65 9.31
N PRO A 86 -12.73 -2.85 10.36
CA PRO A 86 -13.74 -1.79 10.26
C PRO A 86 -13.38 -0.71 9.23
N TYR A 87 -12.09 -0.49 8.96
CA TYR A 87 -11.61 0.51 8.01
C TYR A 87 -11.36 -0.06 6.62
N LEU A 88 -11.34 -1.38 6.47
CA LEU A 88 -10.89 -2.04 5.26
C LEU A 88 -11.65 -1.59 4.02
N GLN A 89 -12.99 -1.56 4.08
CA GLN A 89 -13.84 -1.20 2.94
C GLN A 89 -13.59 0.23 2.45
N VAL A 90 -13.44 1.19 3.38
CA VAL A 90 -13.20 2.59 3.01
C VAL A 90 -11.77 2.77 2.50
N SER A 91 -10.78 2.11 3.11
CA SER A 91 -9.39 2.17 2.67
C SER A 91 -9.20 1.59 1.27
N THR A 92 -9.75 0.41 0.97
CA THR A 92 -9.62 -0.22 -0.36
C THR A 92 -10.35 0.58 -1.44
N MET A 93 -11.50 1.17 -1.11
CA MET A 93 -12.21 2.07 -2.03
C MET A 93 -11.36 3.29 -2.41
N LEU A 94 -10.76 3.96 -1.43
CA LEU A 94 -9.93 5.15 -1.66
C LEU A 94 -8.65 4.82 -2.42
N LEU A 95 -7.99 3.70 -2.07
CA LEU A 95 -6.81 3.20 -2.79
C LEU A 95 -7.14 2.90 -4.25
N PHE A 96 -8.27 2.24 -4.52
CA PHE A 96 -8.73 1.96 -5.87
C PHE A 96 -9.05 3.25 -6.66
N GLN A 97 -9.71 4.23 -6.04
CA GLN A 97 -9.96 5.51 -6.73
C GLN A 97 -8.66 6.24 -7.08
N ALA A 98 -7.69 6.26 -6.17
CA ALA A 98 -6.39 6.88 -6.39
C ALA A 98 -5.54 6.13 -7.43
N SER A 99 -5.65 4.80 -7.51
CA SER A 99 -4.88 3.99 -8.47
C SER A 99 -5.28 4.25 -9.93
N GLN A 100 -6.45 4.82 -10.17
CA GLN A 100 -6.90 5.20 -11.52
C GLN A 100 -6.26 6.50 -12.03
N GLN A 101 -5.52 7.23 -11.19
CA GLN A 101 -4.87 8.46 -11.60
C GLN A 101 -3.69 8.19 -12.53
N GLN A 102 -3.64 8.92 -13.64
CA GLN A 102 -2.60 8.82 -14.66
C GLN A 102 -1.98 10.20 -14.91
N ALA A 103 -0.74 10.20 -15.38
CA ALA A 103 -0.02 11.38 -15.84
C ALA A 103 0.16 11.32 -17.36
N PRO A 104 0.01 12.45 -18.09
CA PRO A 104 0.48 12.55 -19.47
C PRO A 104 1.98 12.23 -19.55
N PRO A 105 2.45 11.51 -20.60
CA PRO A 105 3.86 11.13 -20.73
C PRO A 105 4.85 12.30 -20.82
N ASP A 106 4.36 13.51 -21.09
CA ASP A 106 5.11 14.76 -21.27
C ASP A 106 5.05 15.70 -20.05
N ASP A 107 4.31 15.35 -19.00
CA ASP A 107 4.22 16.13 -17.76
C ASP A 107 5.11 15.49 -16.68
N GLU A 108 6.39 15.85 -16.66
CA GLU A 108 7.39 15.29 -15.74
C GLU A 108 7.00 15.47 -14.26
N ASP A 109 6.48 16.64 -13.89
CA ASP A 109 6.05 16.93 -12.52
C ASP A 109 4.87 16.04 -12.10
N LEU A 110 3.90 15.83 -13.00
CA LEU A 110 2.77 14.96 -12.71
C LEU A 110 3.17 13.49 -12.70
N ILE A 111 4.13 13.07 -13.53
CA ILE A 111 4.71 11.71 -13.50
C ILE A 111 5.36 11.44 -12.13
N LEU A 112 6.18 12.37 -11.62
CA LEU A 112 6.81 12.23 -10.30
C LEU A 112 5.77 12.09 -9.20
N PHE A 113 4.75 12.93 -9.22
CA PHE A 113 3.64 12.83 -8.26
C PHE A 113 2.89 11.50 -8.39
N VAL A 114 2.55 11.06 -9.60
CA VAL A 114 1.80 9.82 -9.83
C VAL A 114 2.62 8.61 -9.40
N ASN A 115 3.93 8.59 -9.61
CA ASN A 115 4.79 7.53 -9.08
C ASN A 115 4.84 7.53 -7.55
N SER A 116 4.95 8.69 -6.90
CA SER A 116 4.84 8.78 -5.44
C SER A 116 3.48 8.25 -4.94
N LEU A 117 2.39 8.63 -5.60
CA LEU A 117 1.05 8.13 -5.29
C LEU A 117 0.95 6.60 -5.41
N ARG A 118 1.49 6.04 -6.51
CA ARG A 118 1.52 4.59 -6.73
C ARG A 118 2.32 3.87 -5.67
N LEU A 119 3.47 4.43 -5.27
CA LEU A 119 4.29 3.88 -4.20
C LEU A 119 3.49 3.78 -2.89
N GLY A 120 2.85 4.87 -2.48
CA GLY A 120 2.01 4.87 -1.28
C GLY A 120 0.84 3.89 -1.34
N ILE A 121 0.25 3.68 -2.52
CA ILE A 121 -0.82 2.69 -2.72
C ILE A 121 -0.29 1.25 -2.63
N LEU A 122 0.87 0.97 -3.23
CA LEU A 122 1.50 -0.36 -3.18
C LEU A 122 1.88 -0.73 -1.74
N GLU A 123 2.53 0.20 -1.02
CA GLU A 123 2.88 0.04 0.40
C GLU A 123 1.64 -0.18 1.27
N ALA A 124 0.57 0.58 1.03
CA ALA A 124 -0.71 0.40 1.73
C ALA A 124 -1.25 -1.01 1.54
N TYR A 125 -1.28 -1.52 0.31
CA TYR A 125 -1.78 -2.87 0.04
C TYR A 125 -0.91 -3.95 0.68
N SER A 126 0.42 -3.84 0.60
CA SER A 126 1.33 -4.77 1.29
C SER A 126 1.11 -4.75 2.81
N GLY A 127 1.04 -3.57 3.42
CA GLY A 127 0.80 -3.44 4.86
C GLY A 127 -0.56 -3.99 5.31
N ILE A 128 -1.62 -3.76 4.51
CA ILE A 128 -2.95 -4.32 4.80
C ILE A 128 -2.96 -5.84 4.68
N ILE A 129 -2.33 -6.41 3.65
CA ILE A 129 -2.23 -7.86 3.47
C ILE A 129 -1.50 -8.49 4.66
N MET A 130 -0.32 -7.96 5.01
CA MET A 130 0.49 -8.46 6.13
C MET A 130 -0.25 -8.32 7.47
N GLY A 131 -0.80 -7.14 7.76
CA GLY A 131 -1.53 -6.91 9.00
C GLY A 131 -2.75 -7.82 9.16
N LEU A 132 -3.56 -7.97 8.11
CA LEU A 132 -4.72 -8.86 8.16
C LEU A 132 -4.32 -10.34 8.23
N ALA A 133 -3.19 -10.74 7.65
CA ALA A 133 -2.65 -12.09 7.80
C ALA A 133 -2.27 -12.38 9.26
N ASP A 134 -1.47 -11.50 9.87
CA ASP A 134 -1.08 -11.60 11.29
C ASP A 134 -2.30 -11.57 12.23
N GLY A 135 -3.32 -10.81 11.84
CA GLY A 135 -4.61 -10.68 12.52
C GLY A 135 -5.60 -11.82 12.31
N ASN A 136 -5.28 -12.87 11.54
CA ASN A 136 -6.20 -13.94 11.13
C ASN A 136 -7.49 -13.43 10.45
N ALA A 137 -7.42 -12.29 9.77
CA ALA A 137 -8.54 -11.59 9.15
C ALA A 137 -8.42 -11.48 7.61
N LEU A 138 -7.36 -12.06 7.02
CA LEU A 138 -7.02 -11.96 5.60
C LEU A 138 -8.14 -12.38 4.64
N GLN A 139 -9.02 -13.30 5.05
CA GLN A 139 -10.18 -13.69 4.25
C GLN A 139 -11.08 -12.50 3.87
N SER A 140 -11.12 -11.46 4.72
CA SER A 140 -11.89 -10.23 4.49
C SER A 140 -11.31 -9.40 3.34
N PHE A 141 -10.04 -9.62 3.00
CA PHE A 141 -9.32 -8.91 1.95
C PHE A 141 -9.46 -9.56 0.57
N THR A 142 -9.79 -10.85 0.51
CA THR A 142 -9.92 -11.62 -0.75
C THR A 142 -10.74 -10.92 -1.84
N PRO A 143 -11.87 -10.25 -1.56
CA PRO A 143 -12.64 -9.54 -2.59
C PRO A 143 -11.87 -8.38 -3.27
N SER A 144 -10.85 -7.83 -2.62
CA SER A 144 -10.05 -6.70 -3.13
C SER A 144 -8.89 -7.14 -4.04
N VAL A 145 -8.47 -8.41 -3.97
CA VAL A 145 -7.29 -8.92 -4.69
C VAL A 145 -7.36 -8.71 -6.21
N PRO A 146 -8.50 -8.95 -6.90
CA PRO A 146 -8.59 -8.73 -8.34
C PRO A 146 -8.26 -7.28 -8.74
N ASN A 147 -8.67 -6.29 -7.94
CA ASN A 147 -8.38 -4.88 -8.21
C ASN A 147 -6.88 -4.58 -8.06
N ILE A 148 -6.21 -5.24 -7.13
CA ILE A 148 -4.76 -5.09 -6.91
C ILE A 148 -3.98 -5.69 -8.08
N VAL A 149 -4.33 -6.90 -8.50
CA VAL A 149 -3.72 -7.56 -9.66
C VAL A 149 -3.93 -6.71 -10.91
N GLN A 150 -5.14 -6.17 -11.12
CA GLN A 150 -5.43 -5.27 -12.23
C GLN A 150 -4.61 -3.98 -12.17
N PHE A 151 -4.44 -3.39 -10.99
CA PHE A 151 -3.59 -2.22 -10.80
C PHE A 151 -2.13 -2.52 -11.16
N VAL A 152 -1.56 -3.62 -10.65
CA VAL A 152 -0.18 -4.02 -10.99
C VAL A 152 -0.04 -4.35 -12.48
N GLN A 153 -1.07 -4.89 -13.13
CA GLN A 153 -1.08 -5.08 -14.58
C GLN A 153 -0.99 -3.76 -15.35
N VAL A 154 -1.70 -2.72 -14.89
CA VAL A 154 -1.58 -1.36 -15.48
C VAL A 154 -0.16 -0.84 -15.31
N LEU A 155 0.43 -0.99 -14.11
CA LEU A 155 1.82 -0.59 -13.86
C LEU A 155 2.81 -1.37 -14.76
N ALA A 156 2.59 -2.66 -14.99
CA ALA A 156 3.45 -3.46 -15.86
C ALA A 156 3.43 -3.01 -17.34
N ALA A 157 2.39 -2.30 -17.77
CA ALA A 157 2.30 -1.70 -19.09
C ALA A 157 2.82 -0.25 -19.13
N ASP A 158 3.06 0.37 -17.99
CA ASP A 158 3.45 1.77 -17.88
C ASP A 158 4.95 1.97 -18.10
N SER A 159 5.30 2.81 -19.07
CA SER A 159 6.69 3.20 -19.38
C SER A 159 7.22 4.33 -18.50
N THR A 160 6.37 5.05 -17.77
CA THR A 160 6.77 6.15 -16.88
C THR A 160 6.94 5.71 -15.43
N LYS A 161 6.77 4.41 -15.13
CA LYS A 161 7.02 3.87 -13.79
C LYS A 161 8.51 4.02 -13.44
N ASP A 162 8.79 4.45 -12.23
CA ASP A 162 10.15 4.47 -11.73
C ASP A 162 10.57 3.12 -11.12
N ILE A 163 11.83 3.05 -10.68
CA ILE A 163 12.41 1.85 -10.10
C ILE A 163 11.74 1.43 -8.79
N TYR A 164 11.29 2.40 -7.98
CA TYR A 164 10.65 2.12 -6.69
C TYR A 164 9.25 1.55 -6.88
N VAL A 165 8.50 2.06 -7.85
CA VAL A 165 7.20 1.51 -8.24
C VAL A 165 7.38 0.10 -8.81
N LEU A 166 8.43 -0.16 -9.61
CA LEU A 166 8.74 -1.50 -10.11
C LEU A 166 9.04 -2.47 -8.96
N GLU A 167 9.91 -2.09 -8.03
CA GLU A 167 10.27 -2.87 -6.83
C GLU A 167 9.03 -3.21 -6.00
N LYS A 168 8.23 -2.21 -5.62
CA LYS A 168 7.02 -2.45 -4.81
C LYS A 168 5.94 -3.22 -5.55
N SER A 169 5.86 -3.10 -6.87
CA SER A 169 4.92 -3.90 -7.66
C SER A 169 5.27 -5.39 -7.62
N VAL A 170 6.55 -5.74 -7.78
CA VAL A 170 6.97 -7.16 -7.68
C VAL A 170 6.91 -7.68 -6.25
N ALA A 171 7.24 -6.85 -5.26
CA ALA A 171 7.11 -7.19 -3.85
C ALA A 171 5.65 -7.50 -3.49
N LEU A 172 4.70 -6.64 -3.89
CA LEU A 172 3.28 -6.85 -3.64
C LEU A 172 2.74 -8.14 -4.27
N LEU A 173 3.21 -8.50 -5.48
CA LEU A 173 2.87 -9.80 -6.08
C LEU A 173 3.41 -10.97 -5.26
N GLY A 174 4.60 -10.82 -4.67
CA GLY A 174 5.17 -11.77 -3.72
C GLY A 174 4.35 -11.88 -2.42
N ASP A 175 3.88 -10.76 -1.85
CA ASP A 175 3.00 -10.75 -0.68
C ASP A 175 1.68 -11.49 -0.95
N VAL A 176 1.05 -11.19 -2.10
CA VAL A 176 -0.17 -11.88 -2.55
C VAL A 176 0.08 -13.37 -2.75
N ALA A 177 1.23 -13.73 -3.35
CA ALA A 177 1.62 -15.13 -3.52
C ALA A 177 1.81 -15.85 -2.18
N GLN A 178 2.57 -15.27 -1.27
CA GLN A 178 2.89 -15.86 0.03
C GLN A 178 1.64 -16.04 0.88
N GLN A 179 0.80 -15.01 0.98
CA GLN A 179 -0.31 -14.97 1.92
C GLN A 179 -1.60 -15.59 1.35
N MET A 180 -1.80 -15.49 0.03
CA MET A 180 -3.08 -15.82 -0.62
C MET A 180 -2.96 -16.78 -1.81
N GLY A 181 -1.75 -17.20 -2.18
CA GLY A 181 -1.51 -18.08 -3.34
C GLY A 181 -2.04 -19.52 -3.20
N SER A 182 -2.49 -19.91 -2.01
CA SER A 182 -3.23 -21.15 -1.78
C SER A 182 -4.64 -21.12 -2.40
N ILE A 183 -5.21 -19.93 -2.60
CA ILE A 183 -6.54 -19.73 -3.19
C ILE A 183 -6.44 -19.91 -4.72
N PRO A 184 -7.19 -20.86 -5.33
CA PRO A 184 -7.06 -21.17 -6.76
C PRO A 184 -7.25 -19.97 -7.69
N GLN A 185 -8.26 -19.13 -7.43
CA GLN A 185 -8.54 -17.96 -8.27
C GLN A 185 -7.41 -16.91 -8.24
N ILE A 186 -6.74 -16.77 -7.09
CA ILE A 186 -5.59 -15.84 -6.95
C ILE A 186 -4.37 -16.43 -7.64
N ARG A 187 -4.16 -17.73 -7.51
CA ARG A 187 -3.07 -18.42 -8.22
C ARG A 187 -3.20 -18.28 -9.74
N GLU A 188 -4.41 -18.40 -10.29
CA GLU A 188 -4.67 -18.17 -11.71
C GLU A 188 -4.32 -16.74 -12.15
N GLN A 189 -4.65 -15.75 -11.31
CA GLN A 189 -4.29 -14.35 -11.55
C GLN A 189 -2.76 -14.14 -11.52
N LEU A 190 -2.05 -14.80 -10.62
CA LEU A 190 -0.58 -14.74 -10.54
C LEU A 190 0.13 -15.46 -11.71
N ASN A 191 -0.56 -16.37 -12.40
CA ASN A 191 -0.03 -17.10 -13.56
C ASN A 191 -0.22 -16.33 -14.89
N GLN A 192 -0.66 -15.08 -14.85
CA GLN A 192 -0.84 -14.27 -16.05
C GLN A 192 0.49 -13.78 -16.64
N HIS A 193 0.54 -13.60 -17.95
CA HIS A 193 1.77 -13.22 -18.67
C HIS A 193 2.41 -11.91 -18.17
N PHE A 194 1.60 -10.93 -17.76
CA PHE A 194 2.12 -9.65 -17.28
C PHE A 194 2.98 -9.80 -16.01
N VAL A 195 2.67 -10.76 -15.14
CA VAL A 195 3.43 -11.05 -13.91
C VAL A 195 4.83 -11.52 -14.27
N SER A 196 4.93 -12.46 -15.22
CA SER A 196 6.23 -12.95 -15.69
C SER A 196 7.04 -11.85 -16.37
N LYS A 197 6.39 -11.01 -17.20
CA LYS A 197 7.05 -9.85 -17.82
C LYS A 197 7.60 -8.87 -16.77
N LEU A 198 6.79 -8.53 -15.76
CA LEU A 198 7.19 -7.58 -14.71
C LEU A 198 8.34 -8.12 -13.85
N LEU A 199 8.30 -9.41 -13.49
CA LEU A 199 9.40 -10.07 -12.80
C LEU A 199 10.69 -10.06 -13.63
N GLN A 200 10.60 -10.33 -14.93
CA GLN A 200 11.78 -10.25 -15.81
C GLN A 200 12.33 -8.83 -15.94
N GLU A 201 11.45 -7.83 -16.02
CA GLU A 201 11.85 -6.42 -16.03
C GLU A 201 12.61 -6.06 -14.75
N ALA A 202 12.10 -6.45 -13.59
CA ALA A 202 12.74 -6.22 -12.29
C ALA A 202 14.07 -6.98 -12.12
N LEU A 203 14.15 -8.23 -12.60
CA LEU A 203 15.40 -9.02 -12.57
C LEU A 203 16.52 -8.44 -13.45
N ASN A 204 16.16 -7.70 -14.49
CA ASN A 204 17.11 -7.01 -15.37
C ASN A 204 17.47 -5.60 -14.88
N SER A 205 16.96 -5.20 -13.71
CA SER A 205 17.31 -3.92 -13.09
C SER A 205 18.78 -3.91 -12.62
N ASN A 206 19.37 -2.72 -12.59
CA ASN A 206 20.68 -2.50 -11.97
C ASN A 206 20.59 -2.23 -10.45
N ASP A 207 19.38 -2.17 -9.89
CA ASP A 207 19.14 -1.98 -8.47
C ASP A 207 19.03 -3.34 -7.75
N GLU A 208 19.93 -3.58 -6.79
CA GLU A 208 20.02 -4.86 -6.07
C GLU A 208 18.73 -5.19 -5.31
N THR A 209 18.12 -4.18 -4.66
CA THR A 209 16.87 -4.36 -3.90
C THR A 209 15.73 -4.84 -4.80
N THR A 210 15.60 -4.23 -5.99
CA THR A 210 14.60 -4.62 -6.99
C THR A 210 14.82 -6.05 -7.48
N VAL A 211 16.08 -6.43 -7.74
CA VAL A 211 16.44 -7.78 -8.18
C VAL A 211 16.15 -8.81 -7.07
N ASP A 212 16.45 -8.49 -5.82
CA ASP A 212 16.17 -9.35 -4.66
C ASP A 212 14.66 -9.56 -4.47
N SER A 213 13.87 -8.48 -4.50
CA SER A 213 12.40 -8.54 -4.44
C SER A 213 11.83 -9.40 -5.58
N ALA A 214 12.36 -9.26 -6.80
CA ALA A 214 11.94 -10.04 -7.96
C ALA A 214 12.32 -11.53 -7.84
N ASN A 215 13.51 -11.84 -7.32
CA ASN A 215 13.93 -13.22 -7.07
C ASN A 215 13.05 -13.90 -6.01
N TRP A 216 12.78 -13.21 -4.90
CA TRP A 216 11.90 -13.70 -3.84
C TRP A 216 10.48 -13.96 -4.35
N ALA A 217 9.84 -12.95 -4.95
CA ALA A 217 8.48 -13.07 -5.47
C ALA A 217 8.39 -14.14 -6.59
N GLY A 218 9.37 -14.14 -7.49
CA GLY A 218 9.45 -15.11 -8.59
C GLY A 218 9.59 -16.55 -8.12
N ASN A 219 10.34 -16.80 -7.05
CA ASN A 219 10.47 -18.15 -6.46
C ASN A 219 9.15 -18.63 -5.85
N LEU A 220 8.45 -17.77 -5.10
CA LEU A 220 7.14 -18.10 -4.52
C LEU A 220 6.12 -18.43 -5.62
N ILE A 221 6.01 -17.57 -6.63
CA ILE A 221 5.03 -17.73 -7.72
C ILE A 221 5.33 -19.01 -8.52
N LYS A 222 6.61 -19.29 -8.83
CA LYS A 222 7.00 -20.55 -9.50
C LYS A 222 6.63 -21.80 -8.69
N GLN A 223 6.82 -21.79 -7.38
CA GLN A 223 6.45 -22.92 -6.51
C GLN A 223 4.94 -23.15 -6.50
N LEU A 224 4.15 -22.07 -6.40
CA LEU A 224 2.69 -22.14 -6.41
C LEU A 224 2.14 -22.71 -7.71
N ILE A 225 2.69 -22.30 -8.86
CA ILE A 225 2.24 -22.78 -10.17
C ILE A 225 2.62 -24.25 -10.37
N ARG A 226 3.84 -24.65 -9.99
CA ARG A 226 4.31 -26.05 -10.11
C ARG A 226 3.56 -27.03 -9.22
N GLY A 227 3.13 -26.61 -8.04
CA GLY A 227 2.35 -27.46 -7.13
C GLY A 227 0.93 -27.79 -7.61
N ASN A 228 0.50 -27.25 -8.76
CA ASN A 228 -0.82 -27.46 -9.36
C ASN A 228 -0.78 -28.23 -10.70
N ALA A 229 0.40 -28.66 -11.13
CA ALA A 229 0.62 -29.50 -12.31
C ALA A 229 0.89 -30.95 -11.89
#